data_AF-A0A229NXA5-F1
#
_entry.id   AF-A0A229NXA5-F1
#
_cell.length_a   1.000
_cell.length_b   1.000
_cell.length_c   1.000
_cell.angle_alpha   90.00
_cell.angle_beta   90.00
_cell.angle_gamma   90.00
#
_symmetry.space_group_name_H-M   'P 1'
#
loop_
_entity.id
_entity.type
_entity.pdbx_description
1 polymer ?
#
loop_
_entity_poly.entity_id
_entity_poly.type
_entity_poly.pdbx_seq_one_letter_code
_entity_poly.pdbx_strand_id
1 'polypeptide(L)'
;MKFQSVVHLSGKTATGIQVPDEVVAALGAGKKPPVHVRIGEYSYRSTIAFMGGQFWIPLSAPNREGAGVAAGDTIEVEVALDTEPREIVVPDDLAVALNGAAEARGYFDGLSYSNKNRIVLSIEGAKTAETRQKRVGKAVEALTEGRTP
;
A
#
# COMPACT_ATOMS: atom_id res chain seq x y z
N MET A 1 -7.81 14.00 -12.54
CA MET A 1 -8.46 13.40 -13.73
C MET A 1 -9.65 12.58 -13.27
N LYS A 2 -10.80 12.63 -13.94
CA LYS A 2 -12.02 11.94 -13.51
C LYS A 2 -12.49 10.92 -14.53
N PHE A 3 -13.04 9.80 -14.07
CA PHE A 3 -13.66 8.78 -14.91
C PHE A 3 -14.73 8.02 -14.12
N GLN A 4 -15.71 7.45 -14.83
CA GLN A 4 -16.65 6.50 -14.22
C GLN A 4 -16.09 5.09 -14.33
N SER A 5 -16.27 4.30 -13.27
CA SER A 5 -15.86 2.90 -13.24
C SER A 5 -16.75 2.10 -12.29
N VAL A 6 -16.73 0.78 -12.45
CA VAL A 6 -17.45 -0.16 -11.59
C VAL A 6 -16.48 -0.72 -10.57
N VAL A 7 -16.95 -0.91 -9.34
CA VAL A 7 -16.18 -1.59 -8.30
C VAL A 7 -16.23 -3.10 -8.54
N HIS A 8 -15.12 -3.69 -8.98
CA HIS A 8 -15.05 -5.12 -9.32
C HIS A 8 -14.57 -5.96 -8.14
N LEU A 9 -15.29 -7.04 -7.84
CA LEU A 9 -14.80 -8.11 -6.96
C LEU A 9 -14.07 -9.18 -7.79
N SER A 10 -12.87 -9.54 -7.37
CA SER A 10 -12.05 -10.61 -7.90
C SER A 10 -11.74 -11.63 -6.81
N GLY A 11 -12.09 -12.88 -7.05
CA GLY A 11 -11.95 -13.95 -6.04
C GLY A 11 -12.85 -13.72 -4.82
N LYS A 12 -12.32 -13.97 -3.62
CA LYS A 12 -13.12 -13.92 -2.37
C LYS A 12 -13.28 -12.51 -1.80
N THR A 13 -12.23 -11.70 -1.82
CA THR A 13 -12.19 -10.40 -1.12
C THR A 13 -11.43 -9.30 -1.84
N ALA A 14 -10.72 -9.63 -2.93
CA ALA A 14 -9.92 -8.64 -3.64
C ALA A 14 -10.85 -7.77 -4.47
N THR A 15 -10.87 -6.47 -4.19
CA THR A 15 -11.72 -5.52 -4.91
C THR A 15 -10.85 -4.48 -5.58
N GLY A 16 -11.23 -4.07 -6.78
CA GLY A 16 -10.49 -3.08 -7.55
C GLY A 16 -11.38 -2.26 -8.47
N ILE A 17 -10.85 -1.11 -8.86
CA ILE A 17 -11.45 -0.18 -9.81
C ILE A 17 -10.64 -0.29 -11.09
N GLN A 18 -11.32 -0.55 -12.22
CA GLN A 18 -10.66 -0.54 -13.51
C GLN A 18 -10.37 0.90 -13.93
N VAL A 19 -9.13 1.17 -14.35
CA VAL A 19 -8.71 2.48 -14.84
C VAL A 19 -8.60 2.42 -16.37
N PRO A 20 -9.24 3.33 -17.11
CA PRO A 20 -9.08 3.41 -18.56
C PRO A 20 -7.64 3.74 -18.97
N ASP A 21 -7.20 3.19 -20.12
CA ASP A 21 -5.83 3.33 -20.62
C ASP A 21 -5.48 4.81 -20.88
N GLU A 22 -6.45 5.60 -21.36
CA GLU A 22 -6.31 7.04 -21.60
C GLU A 22 -6.04 7.83 -20.31
N VAL A 23 -6.60 7.41 -19.17
CA VAL A 23 -6.35 8.04 -17.88
C VAL A 23 -4.92 7.75 -17.43
N VAL A 24 -4.46 6.52 -17.59
CA VAL A 24 -3.08 6.13 -17.23
C VAL A 24 -2.05 6.80 -18.14
N ALA A 25 -2.33 6.86 -19.44
CA ALA A 25 -1.46 7.53 -20.40
C ALA A 25 -1.31 9.02 -20.08
N ALA A 26 -2.39 9.69 -19.72
CA ALA A 26 -2.38 11.11 -19.36
C ALA A 26 -1.66 11.40 -18.02
N LEU A 27 -1.58 10.44 -17.10
CA LEU A 27 -0.76 10.57 -15.89
C LEU A 27 0.75 10.59 -16.20
N GLY A 28 1.19 10.09 -17.36
CA GLY A 28 2.56 10.21 -17.85
C GLY A 28 3.64 9.51 -17.02
N ALA A 29 3.29 8.70 -16.01
CA ALA A 29 4.21 8.10 -15.04
C ALA A 29 4.39 6.58 -15.23
N GLY A 30 4.28 6.10 -16.48
CA GLY A 30 4.52 4.71 -16.85
C GLY A 30 3.40 3.75 -16.43
N LYS A 31 3.73 2.46 -16.27
CA LYS A 31 2.73 1.39 -16.06
C LYS A 31 2.23 1.24 -14.62
N LYS A 32 2.90 1.85 -13.64
CA LYS A 32 2.56 1.73 -12.22
C LYS A 32 2.63 3.06 -11.48
N PRO A 33 1.87 4.09 -11.95
CA PRO A 33 1.91 5.40 -11.33
C PRO A 33 1.34 5.35 -9.89
N PRO A 34 2.04 5.94 -8.90
CA PRO A 34 1.44 6.23 -7.61
C PRO A 34 0.37 7.32 -7.79
N VAL A 35 -0.79 7.18 -7.14
CA VAL A 35 -1.91 8.10 -7.32
C VAL A 35 -2.62 8.42 -6.01
N HIS A 36 -3.12 9.64 -5.89
CA HIS A 36 -4.23 9.96 -4.99
C HIS A 36 -5.53 9.59 -5.69
N VAL A 37 -6.37 8.83 -5.00
CA VAL A 37 -7.68 8.39 -5.47
C VAL A 37 -8.73 9.09 -4.62
N ARG A 38 -9.72 9.71 -5.25
CA ARG A 38 -10.87 10.31 -4.58
C ARG A 38 -12.16 9.69 -5.12
N ILE A 39 -13.02 9.27 -4.20
CA ILE A 39 -14.34 8.69 -4.45
C ILE A 39 -15.32 9.48 -3.58
N GLY A 40 -16.11 10.36 -4.19
CA GLY A 40 -16.93 11.34 -3.46
C GLY A 40 -16.07 12.25 -2.58
N GLU A 41 -16.32 12.22 -1.26
CA GLU A 41 -15.54 12.96 -0.26
C GLU A 41 -14.37 12.16 0.33
N TYR A 42 -14.31 10.85 0.09
CA TYR A 42 -13.23 10.00 0.61
C TYR A 42 -12.04 10.00 -0.33
N SER A 43 -10.84 10.21 0.22
CA SER A 43 -9.59 10.16 -0.55
C SER A 43 -8.55 9.26 0.10
N TYR A 44 -7.81 8.53 -0.71
CA TYR A 44 -6.73 7.66 -0.24
C TYR A 44 -5.59 7.59 -1.26
N ARG A 45 -4.39 7.25 -0.78
CA ARG A 45 -3.22 7.03 -1.64
C ARG A 45 -3.16 5.57 -2.09
N SER A 46 -2.84 5.35 -3.35
CA SER A 46 -2.72 4.01 -3.94
C SER A 46 -1.66 3.99 -5.04
N THR A 47 -1.54 2.87 -5.73
CA THR A 47 -0.70 2.70 -6.91
C THR A 47 -1.50 1.94 -7.95
N ILE A 48 -1.52 2.45 -9.18
CA ILE A 48 -2.13 1.73 -10.30
C ILE A 48 -1.28 0.49 -10.59
N ALA A 49 -1.92 -0.66 -10.73
CA ALA A 49 -1.28 -1.92 -11.10
C ALA A 49 -1.77 -2.35 -12.49
N PHE A 50 -0.85 -2.82 -13.33
CA PHE A 50 -1.18 -3.47 -14.59
C PHE A 50 -1.29 -4.98 -14.38
N MET A 51 -2.50 -5.54 -14.56
CA MET A 51 -2.79 -6.95 -14.36
C MET A 51 -3.79 -7.44 -15.41
N GLY A 52 -3.50 -8.59 -16.04
CA GLY A 52 -4.40 -9.19 -17.02
C GLY A 52 -4.64 -8.35 -18.28
N GLY A 53 -3.70 -7.48 -18.66
CA GLY A 53 -3.84 -6.58 -19.80
C GLY A 53 -4.59 -5.28 -19.50
N GLN A 54 -4.98 -5.03 -18.25
CA GLN A 54 -5.76 -3.87 -17.83
C GLN A 54 -5.11 -3.17 -16.63
N PHE A 55 -5.44 -1.89 -16.44
CA PHE A 55 -5.01 -1.11 -15.29
C PHE A 55 -6.06 -1.14 -14.17
N TRP A 56 -5.57 -1.30 -12.95
CA TRP A 56 -6.39 -1.49 -11.76
C TRP A 56 -5.90 -0.64 -10.60
N ILE A 57 -6.84 -0.07 -9.85
CA ILE A 57 -6.57 0.50 -8.53
C ILE A 57 -7.15 -0.45 -7.49
N PRO A 58 -6.34 -0.97 -6.55
CA PRO A 58 -6.86 -1.78 -5.46
C PRO A 58 -7.72 -0.93 -4.52
N LEU A 59 -8.84 -1.52 -4.08
CA LEU A 59 -9.79 -0.91 -3.16
C LEU A 59 -10.00 -1.87 -1.97
N SER A 60 -9.21 -1.65 -0.92
CA SER A 60 -9.23 -2.46 0.31
C SER A 60 -10.55 -2.31 1.07
N ALA A 61 -10.87 -3.24 1.98
CA ALA A 61 -12.09 -3.15 2.80
C ALA A 61 -12.21 -1.82 3.58
N PRO A 62 -11.14 -1.32 4.27
CA PRO A 62 -11.21 -0.01 4.92
C PRO A 62 -11.51 1.15 3.96
N ASN A 63 -10.96 1.12 2.74
CA ASN A 63 -11.22 2.17 1.75
C ASN A 63 -12.63 2.08 1.17
N ARG A 64 -13.19 0.88 1.03
CA ARG A 64 -14.60 0.68 0.65
C ARG A 64 -15.55 1.22 1.70
N GLU A 65 -15.31 0.85 2.96
CA GLU A 65 -16.10 1.32 4.10
C GLU A 65 -16.02 2.84 4.24
N GLY A 66 -14.80 3.42 4.14
CA GLY A 66 -14.60 4.86 4.21
C GLY A 66 -15.23 5.64 3.05
N ALA A 67 -15.25 5.05 1.85
CA ALA A 67 -15.92 5.64 0.69
C ALA A 67 -17.44 5.34 0.63
N GLY A 68 -17.94 4.41 1.45
CA GLY A 68 -19.34 3.98 1.43
C GLY A 68 -19.74 3.22 0.16
N VAL A 69 -18.82 2.45 -0.43
CA VAL A 69 -19.03 1.74 -1.71
C VAL A 69 -18.91 0.23 -1.56
N ALA A 70 -19.66 -0.51 -2.37
CA ALA A 70 -19.68 -1.97 -2.45
C ALA A 70 -19.26 -2.47 -3.84
N ALA A 71 -18.97 -3.76 -3.94
CA ALA A 71 -18.74 -4.38 -5.24
C ALA A 71 -20.02 -4.36 -6.09
N GLY A 72 -19.88 -3.99 -7.36
CA GLY A 72 -20.98 -3.77 -8.30
C GLY A 72 -21.40 -2.31 -8.43
N ASP A 73 -20.98 -1.44 -7.51
CA ASP A 73 -21.35 -0.02 -7.58
C ASP A 73 -20.65 0.69 -8.73
N THR A 74 -21.39 1.55 -9.41
CA THR A 74 -20.83 2.50 -10.38
C THR A 74 -20.47 3.78 -9.66
N ILE A 75 -19.20 4.18 -9.75
CA ILE A 75 -18.65 5.31 -9.01
C ILE A 75 -17.91 6.27 -9.94
N GLU A 76 -17.94 7.57 -9.62
CA GLU A 76 -17.00 8.54 -10.19
C GLU A 76 -15.71 8.49 -9.38
N VAL A 77 -14.59 8.28 -10.07
CA VAL A 77 -13.26 8.20 -9.47
C VAL A 77 -12.42 9.32 -10.03
N GLU A 78 -11.84 10.09 -9.12
CA GLU A 78 -10.83 11.08 -9.45
C GLU A 78 -9.45 10.55 -9.08
N VAL A 79 -8.51 10.63 -10.01
CA VAL A 79 -7.10 10.27 -9.80
C VAL A 79 -6.17 11.44 -10.13
N ALA A 80 -5.15 11.61 -9.30
CA ALA A 80 -4.05 12.53 -9.53
C ALA A 80 -2.73 11.84 -9.22
N LEU A 81 -1.65 12.21 -9.90
CA LEU A 81 -0.33 11.64 -9.63
C LEU A 81 0.09 11.99 -8.20
N ASP A 82 0.48 10.97 -7.46
CA ASP A 82 1.02 11.13 -6.12
C ASP A 82 2.53 11.33 -6.21
N THR A 83 2.94 12.58 -6.05
CA THR A 83 4.35 13.01 -6.06
C THR A 83 4.89 13.25 -4.66
N GLU A 84 4.08 13.04 -3.61
CA GLU A 84 4.50 13.29 -2.25
C GLU A 84 5.53 12.23 -1.81
N PRO A 85 6.65 12.64 -1.19
CA PRO A 85 7.65 11.71 -0.71
C PRO A 85 7.01 10.75 0.31
N ARG A 86 7.15 9.46 0.03
CA ARG A 86 6.68 8.39 0.90
C ARG A 86 7.77 8.05 1.90
N GLU A 87 7.93 8.90 2.91
CA GLU A 87 8.90 8.66 3.99
C GLU A 87 8.32 7.70 5.02
N ILE A 88 9.13 6.72 5.43
CA ILE A 88 8.80 5.80 6.52
C ILE A 88 9.66 6.22 7.69
N VAL A 89 9.03 6.68 8.76
CA VAL A 89 9.70 6.87 10.03
C VAL A 89 9.91 5.50 10.64
N VAL A 90 11.17 5.03 10.66
CA VAL A 90 11.53 3.78 11.31
C VAL A 90 11.55 4.04 12.81
N PRO A 91 10.74 3.33 13.63
CA PRO A 91 10.76 3.54 15.07
C PRO A 91 12.12 3.20 15.69
N ASP A 92 12.50 3.92 16.74
CA ASP A 92 13.84 3.82 17.36
C ASP A 92 14.19 2.39 17.78
N ASP A 93 13.24 1.64 18.34
CA ASP A 93 13.47 0.26 18.77
C ASP A 93 13.72 -0.70 17.61
N LEU A 94 13.03 -0.51 16.47
CA LEU A 94 13.33 -1.24 15.25
C LEU A 94 14.69 -0.81 14.67
N ALA A 95 15.01 0.49 14.68
CA ALA A 95 16.28 0.98 14.18
C ALA A 95 17.47 0.42 14.98
N VAL A 96 17.37 0.41 16.31
CA VAL A 96 18.37 -0.21 17.21
C VAL A 96 18.52 -1.70 16.90
N ALA A 97 17.42 -2.42 16.73
CA ALA A 97 17.46 -3.86 16.43
C ALA A 97 18.08 -4.16 15.05
N LEU A 98 17.76 -3.37 14.02
CA LEU A 98 18.35 -3.49 12.68
C LEU A 98 19.85 -3.15 12.69
N ASN A 99 20.29 -2.17 13.48
CA ASN A 99 21.71 -1.85 13.60
C ASN A 99 22.53 -2.98 14.24
N GLY A 100 21.89 -3.89 14.98
CA GLY A 100 22.51 -5.10 15.53
C GLY A 100 22.64 -6.27 14.53
N ALA A 101 22.02 -6.18 13.34
CA ALA A 101 22.00 -7.23 12.33
C ALA A 101 22.15 -6.65 10.91
N ALA A 102 23.39 -6.60 10.40
CA ALA A 102 23.72 -5.96 9.13
C ALA A 102 22.95 -6.57 7.95
N GLU A 103 22.74 -7.88 7.95
CA GLU A 103 21.96 -8.62 6.95
C GLU A 103 20.50 -8.17 6.96
N ALA A 104 19.87 -8.10 8.14
CA ALA A 104 18.51 -7.61 8.28
C ALA A 104 18.39 -6.15 7.82
N ARG A 105 19.37 -5.31 8.15
CA ARG A 105 19.40 -3.91 7.72
C ARG A 105 19.47 -3.79 6.20
N GLY A 106 20.40 -4.50 5.56
CA GLY A 106 20.54 -4.49 4.10
C GLY A 106 19.28 -4.98 3.40
N TYR A 107 18.67 -6.06 3.89
CA TYR A 107 17.42 -6.57 3.33
C TYR A 107 16.27 -5.58 3.54
N PHE A 108 16.13 -5.01 4.74
CA PHE A 108 15.13 -3.99 5.04
C PHE A 108 15.27 -2.78 4.12
N ASP A 109 16.49 -2.26 3.93
CA ASP A 109 16.74 -1.07 3.10
C ASP A 109 16.39 -1.32 1.62
N GLY A 110 16.53 -2.56 1.13
CA GLY A 110 16.12 -2.98 -0.21
C GLY A 110 14.61 -3.23 -0.40
N LEU A 111 13.81 -3.24 0.67
CA LEU A 111 12.36 -3.44 0.56
C LEU A 111 11.65 -2.26 -0.09
N SER A 112 10.56 -2.56 -0.80
CA SER A 112 9.62 -1.54 -1.27
C SER A 112 9.01 -0.77 -0.09
N TYR A 113 8.59 0.48 -0.35
CA TYR A 113 7.88 1.30 0.64
C TYR A 113 6.75 0.52 1.33
N SER A 114 5.89 -0.16 0.57
CA SER A 114 4.75 -0.89 1.15
C SER A 114 5.18 -2.01 2.10
N ASN A 115 6.27 -2.70 1.79
CA ASN A 115 6.80 -3.76 2.67
C ASN A 115 7.41 -3.17 3.94
N LYS A 116 8.23 -2.12 3.82
CA LYS A 116 8.77 -1.38 4.98
C LYS A 116 7.63 -0.85 5.86
N ASN A 117 6.61 -0.22 5.26
CA ASN A 117 5.48 0.36 5.97
C ASN A 117 4.63 -0.71 6.67
N ARG A 118 4.45 -1.88 6.07
CA ARG A 118 3.76 -3.02 6.70
C ARG A 118 4.46 -3.47 7.99
N ILE A 119 5.79 -3.54 7.97
CA ILE A 119 6.60 -3.92 9.14
C ILE A 119 6.43 -2.87 10.24
N VAL A 120 6.58 -1.59 9.89
CA VAL A 120 6.44 -0.47 10.84
C VAL A 120 5.05 -0.44 11.45
N LEU A 121 3.97 -0.48 10.64
CA LEU A 121 2.59 -0.49 11.13
C LEU A 121 2.30 -1.71 12.03
N SER A 122 2.89 -2.87 11.73
CA SER A 122 2.77 -4.05 12.61
C SER A 122 3.38 -3.77 13.98
N ILE A 123 4.55 -3.13 14.04
CA ILE A 123 5.22 -2.80 15.31
C ILE A 123 4.49 -1.69 16.06
N GLU A 124 4.07 -0.62 15.38
CA GLU A 124 3.33 0.50 15.95
C GLU A 124 1.93 0.13 16.46
N GLY A 125 1.26 -0.80 15.78
CA GLY A 125 -0.03 -1.32 16.21
C GLY A 125 0.02 -2.22 17.46
N ALA A 126 1.18 -2.41 18.09
CA ALA A 126 1.31 -3.19 19.32
C ALA A 126 0.90 -2.38 20.55
N LYS A 127 -0.13 -2.84 21.27
CA LYS A 127 -0.65 -2.14 22.47
C LYS A 127 0.21 -2.31 23.73
N THR A 128 1.06 -3.33 23.78
CA THR A 128 1.93 -3.61 24.92
C THR A 128 3.40 -3.62 24.50
N ALA A 129 4.28 -3.15 25.39
CA ALA A 129 5.72 -3.13 25.15
C ALA A 129 6.29 -4.54 24.85
N GLU A 130 5.79 -5.56 25.55
CA GLU A 130 6.18 -6.96 25.31
C GLU A 130 5.81 -7.42 23.88
N THR A 131 4.60 -7.12 23.42
CA THR A 131 4.16 -7.47 22.06
C THR A 131 5.00 -6.73 21.02
N ARG A 132 5.31 -5.45 21.29
CA ARG A 132 6.14 -4.62 20.43
C ARG A 132 7.54 -5.22 20.26
N GLN A 133 8.21 -5.55 21.38
CA GLN A 133 9.52 -6.20 21.36
C GLN A 133 9.49 -7.56 20.63
N LYS A 134 8.46 -8.38 20.85
CA LYS A 134 8.29 -9.65 20.11
C LYS A 134 8.14 -9.43 18.60
N ARG A 135 7.38 -8.40 18.17
CA ARG A 135 7.24 -8.06 16.75
C ARG A 135 8.54 -7.55 16.14
N VAL A 136 9.30 -6.71 16.86
CA VAL A 136 10.63 -6.26 16.44
C VAL A 136 11.58 -7.43 16.25
N GLY A 137 11.69 -8.32 17.25
CA GLY A 137 12.55 -9.50 17.18
C GLY A 137 12.21 -10.41 15.99
N LYS A 138 10.92 -10.73 15.82
CA LYS A 138 10.46 -11.52 14.66
C LYS A 138 10.73 -10.84 13.33
N ALA A 139 10.59 -9.51 13.28
CA ALA A 139 10.87 -8.77 12.07
C ALA A 139 12.35 -8.89 11.70
N VAL A 140 13.25 -8.64 12.64
CA VAL A 140 14.71 -8.77 12.40
C VAL A 140 15.10 -10.19 12.02
N GLU A 141 14.57 -11.21 12.69
CA GLU A 141 14.81 -12.62 12.34
C GLU A 141 14.40 -12.93 10.89
N ALA A 142 13.18 -12.58 10.50
CA ALA A 142 12.71 -12.81 9.13
C ALA A 142 13.53 -12.05 8.09
N LEU A 143 13.92 -10.80 8.37
CA LEU A 143 14.72 -9.98 7.47
C LEU A 143 16.14 -10.53 7.31
N THR A 144 16.77 -11.05 8.38
CA THR A 144 18.07 -11.74 8.30
C THR A 144 18.01 -12.96 7.39
N GLU A 145 16.89 -13.69 7.41
CA GLU A 145 16.65 -14.83 6.52
C GLU A 145 16.23 -14.44 5.09
N GLY A 146 16.16 -13.14 4.79
CA GLY A 146 15.74 -12.64 3.48
C GLY A 146 14.25 -12.84 3.20
N ARG A 147 13.41 -12.84 4.24
CA ARG A 147 11.95 -12.93 4.16
C ARG A 147 11.30 -11.63 4.61
N THR A 148 10.18 -11.27 3.98
CA THR A 148 9.36 -10.14 4.45
C THR A 148 8.31 -10.66 5.44
N PRO A 149 8.34 -10.22 6.72
CA PRO A 149 7.41 -10.66 7.75
C PRO A 149 5.98 -10.11 7.57
#